data_AF-A0A0Q8G867-F1
#
_entry.id   AF-A0A0Q8G867-F1
#
_cell.length_a   1.000
_cell.length_b   1.000
_cell.length_c   1.000
_cell.angle_alpha   90.00
_cell.angle_beta   90.00
_cell.angle_gamma   90.00
#
_symmetry.space_group_name_H-M   'P 1'
#
loop_
_entity.id
_entity.type
_entity.pdbx_description
1 polymer ?
#
loop_
_entity_poly.entity_id
_entity_poly.type
_entity_poly.pdbx_seq_one_letter_code
_entity_poly.pdbx_strand_id
1 'polypeptide(L)'
;MTRDQRRAWIASRLDPIGEYDPSLDAARSDYDLNPGMRPDNPHALRPAAVLVGLVEHDDGMTVLLTRRADTLRSHTGQIAFPGGRCDPGETPWETALREAQEEVNLDPSFVTLAGLLHGYRTVTGFHVTPVVGFIDPAATFEASPDEVADVFETPFSFLMDPGNHQRQHRDLPDGERRFFYAMPWNERFIWGATAGMLRALYERLHGEEAVA
;
A
#
# COMPACT_ATOMS: atom_id res chain seq x y z
N MET A 1 24.57 0.50 -3.74
CA MET A 1 23.88 1.81 -3.80
C MET A 1 23.84 2.37 -2.39
N THR A 2 24.29 3.61 -2.17
CA THR A 2 24.20 4.28 -0.86
C THR A 2 22.75 4.61 -0.51
N ARG A 3 22.49 5.04 0.74
CA ARG A 3 21.15 5.50 1.19
C ARG A 3 20.61 6.61 0.27
N ASP A 4 21.40 7.66 0.04
CA ASP A 4 20.99 8.79 -0.81
C ASP A 4 20.75 8.38 -2.26
N GLN A 5 21.61 7.52 -2.83
CA GLN A 5 21.40 7.01 -4.17
C GLN A 5 20.11 6.18 -4.27
N ARG A 6 19.78 5.41 -3.21
CA ARG A 6 18.53 4.63 -3.14
C ARG A 6 17.31 5.54 -3.06
N ARG A 7 17.35 6.54 -2.18
CA ARG A 7 16.29 7.54 -2.07
C ARG A 7 16.03 8.24 -3.40
N ALA A 8 17.10 8.71 -4.04
CA ALA A 8 17.02 9.36 -5.36
C ALA A 8 16.47 8.41 -6.44
N TRP A 9 16.90 7.15 -6.46
CA TRP A 9 16.42 6.15 -7.42
C TRP A 9 14.92 5.84 -7.27
N ILE A 10 14.43 5.75 -6.03
CA ILE A 10 13.00 5.55 -5.75
C ILE A 10 12.21 6.80 -6.13
N ALA A 11 12.59 7.97 -5.60
CA ALA A 11 11.88 9.23 -5.81
C ALA A 11 11.81 9.60 -7.30
N SER A 12 12.86 9.35 -8.09
CA SER A 12 12.87 9.65 -9.53
C SER A 12 11.87 8.83 -10.36
N ARG A 13 11.22 7.83 -9.76
CA ARG A 13 10.25 6.94 -10.40
C ARG A 13 8.84 7.13 -9.85
N LEU A 14 8.65 7.97 -8.85
CA LEU A 14 7.33 8.27 -8.30
C LEU A 14 6.77 9.52 -8.95
N ASP A 15 5.45 9.68 -8.89
CA ASP A 15 4.82 10.94 -9.30
C ASP A 15 5.12 12.02 -8.25
N PRO A 16 5.55 13.22 -8.62
CA PRO A 16 5.82 14.29 -7.66
C PRO A 16 4.55 14.69 -6.91
N ILE A 17 4.67 14.90 -5.59
CA ILE A 17 3.53 15.34 -4.74
C ILE A 17 2.88 16.63 -5.25
N GLY A 18 3.69 17.58 -5.75
CA GLY A 18 3.19 18.84 -6.30
C GLY A 18 2.42 18.73 -7.62
N GLU A 19 2.44 17.55 -8.26
CA GLU A 19 1.73 17.25 -9.51
C GLU A 19 0.48 16.38 -9.28
N TYR A 20 0.09 16.17 -8.01
CA TYR A 20 -1.11 15.42 -7.68
C TYR A 20 -2.37 16.02 -8.31
N ASP A 21 -3.11 15.20 -9.05
CA ASP A 21 -4.40 15.55 -9.64
C ASP A 21 -5.48 14.56 -9.15
N PRO A 22 -6.43 15.01 -8.30
CA PRO A 22 -7.49 14.16 -7.77
C PRO A 22 -8.53 13.74 -8.83
N SER A 23 -8.47 14.29 -10.05
CA SER A 23 -9.38 13.94 -11.15
C SER A 23 -8.91 12.75 -11.98
N LEU A 24 -7.66 12.30 -11.81
CA LEU A 24 -7.14 11.14 -12.50
C LEU A 24 -7.83 9.86 -12.03
N ASP A 25 -8.10 8.95 -12.95
CA ASP A 25 -8.57 7.62 -12.61
C ASP A 25 -7.45 6.77 -12.01
N ALA A 26 -7.84 5.78 -11.20
CA ALA A 26 -6.91 4.79 -10.68
C ALA A 26 -6.31 3.96 -11.84
N ALA A 27 -4.98 3.98 -11.98
CA ALA A 27 -4.28 3.24 -13.04
C ALA A 27 -4.19 1.73 -12.77
N ARG A 28 -4.35 1.32 -11.50
CA ARG A 28 -4.33 -0.08 -11.07
C ARG A 28 -5.55 -0.39 -10.22
N SER A 29 -5.94 -1.66 -10.16
CA SER A 29 -7.13 -2.07 -9.42
C SER A 29 -7.17 -3.54 -9.01
N ASP A 30 -8.08 -3.88 -8.11
CA ASP A 30 -8.43 -5.28 -7.80
C ASP A 30 -9.02 -6.03 -9.02
N TYR A 31 -9.40 -5.32 -10.09
CA TYR A 31 -10.00 -5.87 -11.29
C TYR A 31 -8.97 -6.17 -12.39
N ASP A 32 -7.70 -5.75 -12.24
CA ASP A 32 -6.67 -5.89 -13.27
C ASP A 32 -6.41 -7.37 -13.65
N LEU A 33 -6.55 -8.28 -12.68
CA LEU A 33 -6.42 -9.73 -12.90
C LEU A 33 -7.74 -10.42 -13.27
N ASN A 34 -8.84 -9.66 -13.32
CA ASN A 34 -10.22 -10.14 -13.39
C ASN A 34 -11.04 -9.35 -14.43
N PRO A 35 -10.69 -9.36 -15.72
CA PRO A 35 -11.31 -8.50 -16.74
C PRO A 35 -12.81 -8.76 -16.96
N GLY A 36 -13.33 -9.92 -16.55
CA GLY A 36 -14.75 -10.24 -16.58
C GLY A 36 -15.56 -9.68 -15.40
N MET A 37 -14.89 -9.33 -14.29
CA MET A 37 -15.55 -8.79 -13.12
C MET A 37 -15.86 -7.30 -13.33
N ARG A 38 -17.14 -6.94 -13.16
CA ARG A 38 -17.56 -5.54 -13.16
C ARG A 38 -17.58 -5.01 -11.73
N PRO A 39 -17.23 -3.74 -11.51
CA PRO A 39 -17.45 -3.13 -10.23
C PRO A 39 -18.96 -3.07 -9.93
N ASP A 40 -19.37 -3.63 -8.79
CA ASP A 40 -20.78 -3.62 -8.37
C ASP A 40 -21.32 -2.20 -8.15
N ASN A 41 -20.43 -1.24 -7.93
CA ASN A 41 -20.78 0.14 -7.69
C ASN A 41 -20.18 1.10 -8.74
N PRO A 42 -20.99 1.63 -9.68
CA PRO A 42 -20.56 2.66 -10.62
C PRO A 42 -20.54 4.07 -10.03
N HIS A 43 -20.85 4.26 -8.73
CA HIS A 43 -20.76 5.55 -8.06
C HIS A 43 -19.31 6.04 -7.90
N ALA A 44 -19.16 7.35 -7.68
CA ALA A 44 -17.87 8.00 -7.41
C ALA A 44 -17.14 7.26 -6.27
N LEU A 45 -15.89 6.88 -6.54
CA LEU A 45 -15.04 6.19 -5.57
C LEU A 45 -14.79 7.09 -4.36
N ARG A 46 -14.73 6.49 -3.17
CA ARG A 46 -14.39 7.21 -1.95
C ARG A 46 -12.87 7.44 -1.91
N PRO A 47 -12.38 8.68 -1.77
CA PRO A 47 -10.95 8.93 -1.68
C PRO A 47 -10.39 8.38 -0.36
N ALA A 48 -9.23 7.75 -0.46
CA ALA A 48 -8.46 7.21 0.64
C ALA A 48 -6.97 7.34 0.33
N ALA A 49 -6.12 7.30 1.34
CA ALA A 49 -4.68 7.32 1.18
C ALA A 49 -4.01 6.37 2.16
N VAL A 50 -2.87 5.82 1.75
CA VAL A 50 -2.06 4.93 2.57
C VAL A 50 -0.61 5.34 2.53
N LEU A 51 0.10 5.15 3.64
CA LEU A 51 1.54 5.36 3.73
C LEU A 51 2.28 4.05 3.36
N VAL A 52 2.91 4.04 2.20
CA VAL A 52 3.96 3.07 1.86
C VAL A 52 5.26 3.52 2.55
N GLY A 53 5.34 3.22 3.84
CA GLY A 53 6.44 3.63 4.71
C GLY A 53 7.67 2.76 4.54
N LEU A 54 8.76 3.33 4.02
CA LEU A 54 10.03 2.67 3.78
C LEU A 54 11.00 2.96 4.93
N VAL A 55 11.16 2.03 5.88
CA VAL A 55 12.05 2.22 7.03
C VAL A 55 13.49 1.90 6.63
N GLU A 56 14.42 2.82 6.89
CA GLU A 56 15.79 2.73 6.39
C GLU A 56 16.78 2.22 7.44
N HIS A 57 16.61 0.96 7.87
CA HIS A 57 17.56 0.29 8.76
C HIS A 57 18.94 0.11 8.10
N ASP A 58 19.96 -0.06 8.94
CA ASP A 58 21.35 -0.23 8.52
C ASP A 58 21.58 -1.52 7.71
N ASP A 59 20.84 -2.58 8.03
CA ASP A 59 20.93 -3.91 7.40
C ASP A 59 20.04 -4.06 6.15
N GLY A 60 19.10 -3.14 5.94
CA GLY A 60 18.25 -3.14 4.77
C GLY A 60 17.00 -2.27 4.94
N MET A 61 16.44 -1.83 3.82
CA MET A 61 15.16 -1.12 3.86
C MET A 61 14.02 -2.13 4.06
N THR A 62 13.05 -1.77 4.87
CA THR A 62 11.83 -2.55 5.10
C THR A 62 10.60 -1.71 4.78
N VAL A 63 9.44 -2.36 4.77
CA VAL A 63 8.14 -1.72 4.53
C VAL A 63 7.26 -1.91 5.76
N LEU A 64 6.78 -0.80 6.31
CA LEU A 64 5.87 -0.75 7.45
C LEU A 64 4.47 -1.24 7.04
N LEU A 65 3.95 -2.21 7.80
CA LEU A 65 2.63 -2.81 7.60
C LEU A 65 1.92 -2.99 8.93
N THR A 66 0.59 -3.02 8.88
CA THR A 66 -0.29 -3.27 10.03
C THR A 66 -1.11 -4.53 9.80
N ARG A 67 -1.48 -5.19 10.89
CA ARG A 67 -2.55 -6.21 10.91
C ARG A 67 -3.76 -5.60 11.60
N ARG A 68 -4.88 -5.50 10.88
CA ARG A 68 -6.13 -4.96 11.43
C ARG A 68 -6.61 -5.80 12.61
N ALA A 69 -7.17 -5.13 13.64
CA ALA A 69 -7.68 -5.78 14.83
C ALA A 69 -8.76 -6.83 14.52
N ASP A 70 -8.74 -7.93 15.28
CA ASP A 70 -9.65 -9.06 15.08
C ASP A 70 -11.12 -8.73 15.47
N THR A 71 -11.33 -7.60 16.15
CA THR A 71 -12.63 -7.09 16.63
C THR A 71 -13.39 -6.27 15.59
N LEU A 72 -12.74 -5.86 14.49
CA LEU A 72 -13.34 -5.01 13.47
C LEU A 72 -14.34 -5.78 12.59
N ARG A 73 -15.50 -5.16 12.33
CA ARG A 73 -16.63 -5.76 11.59
C ARG A 73 -16.32 -6.08 10.12
N SER A 74 -15.26 -5.48 9.55
CA SER A 74 -14.84 -5.68 8.17
C SER A 74 -13.32 -5.82 8.11
N HIS A 75 -12.82 -6.60 7.13
CA HIS A 75 -11.39 -6.77 6.85
C HIS A 75 -10.55 -7.27 8.04
N THR A 76 -11.19 -8.05 8.92
CA THR A 76 -10.61 -8.63 10.13
C THR A 76 -9.31 -9.38 9.82
N GLY A 77 -8.23 -9.05 10.54
CA GLY A 77 -6.92 -9.68 10.39
C GLY A 77 -6.20 -9.44 9.06
N GLN A 78 -6.73 -8.58 8.18
CA GLN A 78 -6.05 -8.24 6.93
C GLN A 78 -4.79 -7.41 7.20
N ILE A 79 -3.77 -7.66 6.37
CA ILE A 79 -2.55 -6.89 6.37
C ILE A 79 -2.70 -5.70 5.40
N ALA A 80 -2.40 -4.52 5.90
CA ALA A 80 -2.50 -3.28 5.16
C ALA A 80 -1.29 -2.38 5.42
N PHE A 81 -1.14 -1.37 4.58
CA PHE A 81 -0.37 -0.18 4.94
C PHE A 81 -1.15 0.64 5.97
N PRO A 82 -0.48 1.42 6.84
CA PRO A 82 -1.17 2.44 7.61
C PRO A 82 -1.92 3.39 6.68
N GLY A 83 -3.18 3.69 6.98
CA GLY A 83 -3.98 4.55 6.11
C GLY A 83 -5.48 4.35 6.19
N GLY A 84 -6.19 5.31 5.60
CA GLY A 84 -7.63 5.41 5.77
C GLY A 84 -8.28 6.35 4.77
N ARG A 85 -9.46 6.83 5.14
CA ARG A 85 -10.28 7.67 4.27
C ARG A 85 -9.77 9.11 4.32
N CYS A 86 -9.78 9.80 3.18
CA CYS A 86 -9.49 11.22 3.16
C CYS A 86 -10.65 12.02 3.76
N ASP A 87 -10.34 12.92 4.68
CA ASP A 87 -11.30 13.90 5.20
C ASP A 87 -11.47 15.08 4.23
N PRO A 88 -12.61 15.81 4.30
CA PRO A 88 -12.86 16.93 3.40
C PRO A 88 -11.76 18.00 3.48
N GLY A 89 -11.08 18.23 2.36
CA GLY A 89 -10.03 19.24 2.25
C GLY A 89 -8.60 18.72 2.52
N GLU A 90 -8.45 17.46 2.94
CA GLU A 90 -7.13 16.84 3.06
C GLU A 90 -6.54 16.49 1.69
N THR A 91 -5.23 16.68 1.59
CA THR A 91 -4.42 16.05 0.56
C THR A 91 -4.14 14.59 0.93
N PRO A 92 -3.83 13.71 -0.05
CA PRO A 92 -3.54 12.31 0.26
C PRO A 92 -2.37 12.10 1.23
N TRP A 93 -1.33 12.93 1.17
CA TRP A 93 -0.19 12.81 2.09
C TRP A 93 -0.51 13.31 3.49
N GLU A 94 -1.38 14.31 3.65
CA GLU A 94 -1.90 14.69 4.98
C GLU A 94 -2.71 13.53 5.57
N THR A 95 -3.63 12.93 4.80
CA THR A 95 -4.38 11.75 5.23
C THR A 95 -3.45 10.60 5.61
N ALA A 96 -2.50 10.23 4.75
CA ALA A 96 -1.60 9.10 5.00
C ALA A 96 -0.74 9.29 6.27
N LEU A 97 -0.27 10.52 6.52
CA LEU A 97 0.51 10.84 7.72
C LEU A 97 -0.37 10.87 8.97
N ARG A 98 -1.57 11.47 8.91
CA ARG A 98 -2.53 11.47 10.03
C ARG A 98 -2.90 10.05 10.43
N GLU A 99 -3.30 9.23 9.47
CA GLU A 99 -3.71 7.84 9.71
C GLU A 99 -2.53 7.01 10.24
N ALA A 100 -1.31 7.18 9.72
CA ALA A 100 -0.14 6.50 10.26
C ALA A 100 0.17 6.94 11.71
N GLN A 101 -0.06 8.21 12.04
CA GLN A 101 0.06 8.68 13.41
C GLN A 101 -1.02 8.07 14.32
N GLU A 102 -2.26 7.99 13.85
CA GLU A 102 -3.40 7.44 14.62
C GLU A 102 -3.29 5.93 14.82
N GLU A 103 -2.94 5.17 13.77
CA GLU A 103 -2.94 3.71 13.78
C GLU A 103 -1.68 3.11 14.44
N VAL A 104 -0.50 3.74 14.24
CA VAL A 104 0.79 3.19 14.67
C VAL A 104 1.69 4.15 15.44
N ASN A 105 1.16 5.31 15.87
CA ASN A 105 1.87 6.34 16.62
C ASN A 105 3.16 6.84 15.92
N LEU A 106 3.17 6.83 14.58
CA LEU A 106 4.29 7.35 13.80
C LEU A 106 4.29 8.88 13.81
N ASP A 107 5.27 9.49 14.47
CA ASP A 107 5.48 10.94 14.42
C ASP A 107 5.88 11.36 12.99
N PRO A 108 5.09 12.24 12.33
CA PRO A 108 5.34 12.67 10.95
C PRO A 108 6.71 13.30 10.71
N SER A 109 7.38 13.81 11.75
CA SER A 109 8.73 14.40 11.63
C SER A 109 9.81 13.38 11.28
N PHE A 110 9.57 12.08 11.50
CA PHE A 110 10.46 11.01 11.05
C PHE A 110 10.23 10.61 9.59
N VAL A 111 9.23 11.19 8.90
CA VAL A 111 8.86 10.83 7.54
C VAL A 111 9.33 11.88 6.54
N THR A 112 10.15 11.47 5.59
CA THR A 112 10.47 12.27 4.40
C THR A 112 9.67 11.74 3.21
N LEU A 113 8.69 12.51 2.74
CA LEU A 113 7.86 12.11 1.60
C LEU A 113 8.70 12.00 0.30
N ALA A 114 8.54 10.91 -0.42
CA ALA A 114 9.29 10.60 -1.64
C ALA A 114 8.49 10.90 -2.92
N GLY A 115 7.17 10.68 -2.89
CA GLY A 115 6.29 10.85 -4.03
C GLY A 115 5.05 9.97 -3.93
N LEU A 116 4.29 9.90 -5.00
CA LEU A 116 3.04 9.15 -5.10
C LEU A 116 3.18 7.98 -6.08
N LEU A 117 2.42 6.92 -5.83
CA LEU A 117 2.06 5.96 -6.87
C LEU A 117 0.73 6.37 -7.50
N HIS A 118 0.47 5.84 -8.70
CA HIS A 118 -0.84 5.93 -9.32
C HIS A 118 -1.93 5.41 -8.37
N GLY A 119 -3.10 6.01 -8.50
CA GLY A 119 -4.28 5.61 -7.75
C GLY A 119 -4.62 4.12 -7.94
N TYR A 120 -5.12 3.51 -6.87
CA TYR A 120 -5.53 2.12 -6.81
C TYR A 120 -7.02 1.99 -6.49
N ARG A 121 -7.78 1.31 -7.36
CA ARG A 121 -9.21 1.05 -7.14
C ARG A 121 -9.41 -0.28 -6.42
N THR A 122 -10.05 -0.23 -5.26
CA THR A 122 -10.42 -1.44 -4.51
C THR A 122 -11.83 -1.92 -4.84
N VAL A 123 -12.10 -3.21 -4.63
CA VAL A 123 -13.48 -3.76 -4.73
C VAL A 123 -14.43 -3.15 -3.70
N THR A 124 -13.89 -2.63 -2.60
CA THR A 124 -14.65 -1.94 -1.55
C THR A 124 -15.05 -0.51 -1.92
N GLY A 125 -14.77 -0.06 -3.16
CA GLY A 125 -15.19 1.24 -3.66
C GLY A 125 -14.37 2.41 -3.14
N PHE A 126 -13.09 2.17 -2.85
CA PHE A 126 -12.12 3.24 -2.58
C PHE A 126 -11.23 3.50 -3.79
N HIS A 127 -10.90 4.77 -3.98
CA HIS A 127 -9.76 5.23 -4.77
C HIS A 127 -8.65 5.55 -3.77
N VAL A 128 -7.68 4.63 -3.67
CA VAL A 128 -6.58 4.74 -2.72
C VAL A 128 -5.37 5.36 -3.42
N THR A 129 -4.84 6.45 -2.87
CA THR A 129 -3.58 7.06 -3.31
C THR A 129 -2.45 6.56 -2.42
N PRO A 130 -1.52 5.73 -2.93
CA PRO A 130 -0.38 5.28 -2.13
C PRO A 130 0.69 6.37 -2.09
N VAL A 131 0.97 6.86 -0.88
CA VAL A 131 1.98 7.88 -0.60
C VAL A 131 3.24 7.17 -0.13
N VAL A 132 4.35 7.34 -0.85
CA VAL A 132 5.63 6.71 -0.48
C VAL A 132 6.44 7.68 0.36
N GLY A 133 6.93 7.23 1.50
CA GLY A 133 7.78 8.03 2.40
C GLY A 133 8.92 7.22 2.97
N PHE A 134 10.08 7.85 3.13
CA PHE A 134 11.20 7.28 3.88
C PHE A 134 11.03 7.57 5.36
N ILE A 135 11.07 6.52 6.17
CA ILE A 135 10.97 6.61 7.62
C ILE A 135 12.37 6.46 8.20
N ASP A 136 12.76 7.40 9.05
CA ASP A 136 13.99 7.30 9.81
C ASP A 136 13.92 6.10 10.79
N PRO A 137 14.94 5.24 10.86
CA PRO A 137 14.92 4.05 11.71
C PRO A 137 14.89 4.36 13.22
N ALA A 138 15.08 5.62 13.63
CA ALA A 138 14.87 6.04 15.01
C ALA A 138 13.38 6.19 15.39
N ALA A 139 12.47 6.13 14.42
CA ALA A 139 11.04 6.12 14.69
C ALA A 139 10.63 4.88 15.51
N THR A 140 9.68 5.06 16.40
CA THR A 140 9.04 3.97 17.15
C THR A 140 7.61 3.80 16.69
N PHE A 141 7.13 2.55 16.70
CA PHE A 141 5.74 2.25 16.35
C PHE A 141 5.01 1.66 17.55
N GLU A 142 3.80 2.15 17.79
CA GLU A 142 2.90 1.63 18.82
C GLU A 142 1.51 1.45 18.21
N ALA A 143 1.02 0.22 18.18
CA ALA A 143 -0.29 -0.09 17.64
C ALA A 143 -1.40 0.57 18.47
N SER A 144 -2.33 1.26 17.80
CA SER A 144 -3.60 1.62 18.41
C SER A 144 -4.46 0.34 18.56
N PRO A 145 -4.69 -0.16 19.78
CA PRO A 145 -5.24 -1.51 19.99
C PRO A 145 -6.69 -1.67 19.50
N ASP A 146 -7.42 -0.56 19.35
CA ASP A 146 -8.80 -0.58 18.87
C ASP A 146 -8.89 -0.85 17.36
N GLU A 147 -7.81 -0.59 16.61
CA GLU A 147 -7.80 -0.64 15.14
C GLU A 147 -6.72 -1.57 14.58
N VAL A 148 -5.58 -1.65 15.26
CA VAL A 148 -4.39 -2.41 14.85
C VAL A 148 -4.05 -3.45 15.91
N ALA A 149 -4.11 -4.73 15.52
CA ALA A 149 -3.67 -5.82 16.38
C ALA A 149 -2.16 -6.01 16.38
N ASP A 150 -1.47 -5.58 15.33
CA ASP A 150 -0.02 -5.73 15.22
C ASP A 150 0.59 -4.76 14.22
N VAL A 151 1.81 -4.31 14.49
CA VAL A 151 2.63 -3.49 13.61
C VAL A 151 3.91 -4.23 13.33
N PHE A 152 4.25 -4.41 12.06
CA PHE A 152 5.40 -5.18 11.67
C PHE A 152 5.99 -4.66 10.38
N GLU A 153 7.21 -5.11 10.10
CA GLU A 153 7.94 -4.72 8.91
C GLU A 153 8.22 -5.94 8.05
N THR A 154 8.20 -5.75 6.73
CA THR A 154 8.60 -6.78 5.77
C THR A 154 9.77 -6.27 4.93
N PRO A 155 10.84 -7.07 4.70
CA PRO A 155 11.99 -6.62 3.92
C PRO A 155 11.59 -6.10 2.54
N PHE A 156 12.06 -4.90 2.18
CA PHE A 156 11.77 -4.32 0.88
C PHE A 156 12.32 -5.19 -0.26
N SER A 157 13.48 -5.82 -0.06
CA SER A 157 14.05 -6.76 -1.01
C SER A 157 13.16 -7.98 -1.28
N PHE A 158 12.48 -8.50 -0.25
CA PHE A 158 11.50 -9.58 -0.40
C PHE A 158 10.30 -9.12 -1.22
N LEU A 159 9.77 -7.94 -0.89
CA LEU A 159 8.60 -7.35 -1.56
C LEU A 159 8.87 -6.85 -2.98
N MET A 160 10.13 -6.61 -3.35
CA MET A 160 10.53 -6.21 -4.70
C MET A 160 11.09 -7.37 -5.53
N ASP A 161 11.10 -8.59 -4.99
CA ASP A 161 11.45 -9.79 -5.75
C ASP A 161 10.18 -10.35 -6.42
N PRO A 162 10.08 -10.30 -7.76
CA PRO A 162 8.90 -10.79 -8.48
C PRO A 162 8.62 -12.27 -8.24
N GLY A 163 9.61 -13.07 -7.82
CA GLY A 163 9.44 -14.47 -7.43
C GLY A 163 8.50 -14.65 -6.24
N ASN A 164 8.33 -13.61 -5.41
CA ASN A 164 7.41 -13.62 -4.27
C ASN A 164 6.00 -13.12 -4.63
N HIS A 165 5.78 -12.62 -5.86
CA HIS A 165 4.50 -12.08 -6.31
C HIS A 165 3.58 -13.17 -6.83
N GLN A 166 3.00 -13.95 -5.91
CA GLN A 166 2.14 -15.06 -6.26
C GLN A 166 0.80 -14.56 -6.80
N ARG A 167 0.36 -15.13 -7.93
CA ARG A 167 -1.03 -15.00 -8.38
C ARG A 167 -1.84 -16.14 -7.80
N GLN A 168 -2.74 -15.82 -6.88
CA GLN A 168 -3.67 -16.78 -6.27
C GLN A 168 -5.11 -16.48 -6.70
N HIS A 169 -6.05 -17.35 -6.34
CA HIS A 169 -7.47 -17.15 -6.59
C HIS A 169 -8.36 -17.66 -5.47
N ARG A 170 -9.60 -17.19 -5.47
CA ARG A 170 -10.72 -17.74 -4.69
C ARG A 170 -11.88 -18.03 -5.62
N ASP A 171 -12.55 -19.15 -5.40
CA ASP A 171 -13.78 -19.49 -6.10
C ASP A 171 -14.94 -18.67 -5.52
N LEU A 172 -15.75 -18.08 -6.39
CA LEU A 172 -16.93 -17.29 -6.06
C LEU A 172 -18.19 -18.17 -6.05
N PRO A 173 -19.29 -17.74 -5.39
CA PRO A 173 -20.54 -18.52 -5.32
C PRO A 173 -21.19 -18.82 -6.68
N ASP A 174 -20.91 -18.02 -7.69
CA ASP A 174 -21.37 -18.19 -9.08
C ASP A 174 -20.49 -19.17 -9.89
N GLY A 175 -19.42 -19.71 -9.29
CA GLY A 175 -18.47 -20.61 -9.92
C GLY A 175 -17.33 -19.91 -10.66
N GLU A 176 -17.30 -18.58 -10.70
CA GLU A 176 -16.19 -17.83 -11.26
C GLU A 176 -14.99 -17.79 -10.30
N ARG A 177 -13.80 -17.49 -10.84
CA ARG A 177 -12.58 -17.33 -10.04
C ARG A 177 -12.18 -15.88 -9.97
N ARG A 178 -12.03 -15.37 -8.75
CA ARG A 178 -11.41 -14.09 -8.49
C ARG A 178 -9.92 -14.27 -8.18
N PHE A 179 -9.07 -13.79 -9.07
CA PHE A 179 -7.63 -13.75 -8.93
C PHE A 179 -7.17 -12.52 -8.13
N PHE A 180 -6.07 -12.66 -7.40
CA PHE A 180 -5.42 -11.59 -6.66
C PHE A 180 -3.93 -11.87 -6.51
N TYR A 181 -3.14 -10.84 -6.25
CA TYR A 181 -1.76 -11.00 -5.83
C TYR A 181 -1.67 -11.33 -4.35
N ALA A 182 -0.69 -12.17 -4.00
CA ALA A 182 -0.30 -12.47 -2.63
C ALA A 182 1.23 -12.55 -2.51
N MET A 183 1.76 -12.11 -1.39
CA MET A 183 3.18 -12.17 -1.02
C MET A 183 3.30 -12.73 0.40
N PRO A 184 3.16 -14.06 0.59
CA PRO A 184 3.25 -14.67 1.91
C PRO A 184 4.65 -14.52 2.50
N TRP A 185 4.76 -13.94 3.70
CA TRP A 185 6.01 -13.70 4.41
C TRP A 185 5.91 -14.24 5.84
N ASN A 186 6.67 -15.28 6.18
CA ASN A 186 6.50 -16.01 7.44
C ASN A 186 5.02 -16.40 7.67
N GLU A 187 4.43 -16.06 8.81
CA GLU A 187 3.01 -16.24 9.13
C GLU A 187 2.07 -15.17 8.55
N ARG A 188 2.62 -14.19 7.81
CA ARG A 188 1.91 -13.03 7.28
C ARG A 188 1.45 -13.28 5.85
N PHE A 189 0.14 -13.29 5.65
CA PHE A 189 -0.44 -13.42 4.32
C PHE A 189 -0.77 -12.03 3.78
N ILE A 190 0.17 -11.41 3.04
CA ILE A 190 -0.03 -10.10 2.39
C ILE A 190 -0.77 -10.35 1.07
N TRP A 191 -1.97 -9.80 0.87
CA TRP A 191 -2.80 -10.12 -0.31
C TRP A 191 -3.76 -8.99 -0.68
N GLY A 192 -4.44 -9.16 -1.82
CA GLY A 192 -5.48 -8.23 -2.27
C GLY A 192 -4.91 -6.86 -2.62
N ALA A 193 -5.60 -5.78 -2.23
CA ALA A 193 -5.21 -4.41 -2.55
C ALA A 193 -3.79 -4.07 -2.07
N THR A 194 -3.39 -4.51 -0.87
CA THR A 194 -2.03 -4.29 -0.34
C THR A 194 -0.97 -4.91 -1.26
N ALA A 195 -1.13 -6.18 -1.61
CA ALA A 195 -0.22 -6.85 -2.54
C ALA A 195 -0.31 -6.27 -3.96
N GLY A 196 -1.48 -5.81 -4.39
CA GLY A 196 -1.67 -5.11 -5.67
C GLY A 196 -0.89 -3.79 -5.72
N MET A 197 -0.93 -2.99 -4.66
CA MET A 197 -0.15 -1.75 -4.55
C MET A 197 1.36 -2.01 -4.45
N LEU A 198 1.78 -3.06 -3.73
CA LEU A 198 3.18 -3.51 -3.70
C LEU A 198 3.66 -3.94 -5.10
N ARG A 199 2.81 -4.67 -5.84
CA ARG A 199 3.09 -5.04 -7.23
C ARG A 199 3.20 -3.82 -8.13
N ALA A 200 2.31 -2.84 -7.96
CA ALA A 200 2.36 -1.58 -8.70
C ALA A 200 3.65 -0.79 -8.40
N LEU A 201 4.09 -0.75 -7.13
CA LEU A 201 5.37 -0.17 -6.75
C LEU A 201 6.53 -0.88 -7.46
N TYR A 202 6.56 -2.21 -7.43
CA TYR A 202 7.58 -2.99 -8.13
C TYR A 202 7.66 -2.65 -9.64
N GLU A 203 6.52 -2.66 -10.33
CA GLU A 203 6.45 -2.35 -11.76
C GLU A 203 6.91 -0.91 -12.04
N ARG A 204 6.55 0.03 -11.16
CA ARG A 204 6.99 1.42 -11.27
C ARG A 204 8.51 1.56 -11.09
N LEU A 205 9.09 0.78 -10.18
CA LEU A 205 10.51 0.84 -9.86
C LEU A 205 11.40 0.14 -10.90
N HIS A 206 10.92 -0.96 -11.47
CA HIS A 206 11.69 -1.84 -12.36
C HIS A 206 11.25 -1.82 -13.83
N GLY A 207 10.16 -1.14 -14.18
CA GLY A 207 9.59 -1.07 -15.52
C GLY A 207 8.58 -2.19 -15.81
N GLU A 208 7.68 -1.97 -16.77
CA GLU A 208 6.63 -2.94 -17.14
C GLU A 208 7.17 -4.20 -17.85
N GLU A 209 8.39 -4.16 -18.40
CA GLU A 209 9.01 -5.28 -19.13
C GLU A 209 9.51 -6.43 -18.23
N ALA A 210 9.47 -6.28 -16.90
CA ALA A 210 9.93 -7.31 -15.97
C ALA A 210 8.93 -8.49 -15.79
N VAL A 211 7.96 -8.63 -16.69
CA VAL A 211 6.91 -9.64 -16.65
C VAL A 211 7.00 -10.51 -17.91
N ALA A 212 7.91 -11.48 -17.89
CA ALA A 212 7.93 -12.62 -18.81
C ALA A 212 7.90 -13.92 -18.01
#